data_AF-A0A4Q5XWT3-F1
#
_entry.id   AF-A0A4Q5XWT3-F1
#
_cell.length_a   1.000
_cell.length_b   1.000
_cell.length_c   1.000
_cell.angle_alpha   90.00
_cell.angle_beta   90.00
_cell.angle_gamma   90.00
#
_symmetry.space_group_name_H-M   'P 1'
#
loop_
_entity.id
_entity.type
_entity.pdbx_description
1 polymer ?
#
loop_
_entity_poly.entity_id
_entity_poly.type
_entity_poly.pdbx_seq_one_letter_code
_entity_poly.pdbx_strand_id
1 'polypeptide(L)'
;MAQVTFREANKRYRRAFIPVMVIYAVVVFGGSYLLKQFETPPIWLSAIVALIMAAPIGGVLWLMWRLTRETDEYTRQQQMSAMAAGGLITAFISVMWGFLELYNVVPSMWTFLVGPIFFLSYGLVYRFVMKRSCEPGFEK
;
A
#
# COMPACT_ATOMS: atom_id res chain seq x y z
N MET A 1 16.66 -19.00 -3.38
CA MET A 1 16.27 -18.05 -4.44
C MET A 1 17.54 -17.31 -4.82
N ALA A 2 17.95 -17.37 -6.09
CA ALA A 2 19.15 -16.66 -6.53
C ALA A 2 18.98 -15.15 -6.29
N GLN A 3 19.98 -14.53 -5.65
CA GLN A 3 20.04 -13.08 -5.47
C GLN A 3 20.21 -12.45 -6.85
N VAL A 4 19.23 -11.64 -7.27
CA VAL A 4 19.21 -11.01 -8.60
C VAL A 4 19.62 -9.54 -8.43
N THR A 5 20.21 -8.93 -9.45
CA THR A 5 20.57 -7.50 -9.38
C THR A 5 19.33 -6.65 -9.06
N PHE A 6 19.48 -5.60 -8.24
CA PHE A 6 18.37 -4.74 -7.81
C PHE A 6 17.54 -4.20 -8.99
N ARG A 7 18.21 -3.88 -10.10
CA ARG A 7 17.57 -3.40 -11.34
C ARG A 7 16.61 -4.43 -11.94
N GLU A 8 16.98 -5.70 -11.93
CA GLU A 8 16.17 -6.79 -12.47
C GLU A 8 15.01 -7.15 -11.54
N ALA A 9 15.25 -7.21 -10.23
CA ALA A 9 14.22 -7.41 -9.22
C ALA A 9 13.16 -6.29 -9.29
N ASN A 10 13.59 -5.02 -9.37
CA ASN A 10 12.70 -3.88 -9.50
C ASN A 10 11.94 -3.85 -10.84
N LYS A 11 12.59 -4.27 -11.95
CA LYS A 11 11.92 -4.40 -13.25
C LYS A 11 10.81 -5.45 -13.20
N ARG A 12 11.05 -6.59 -12.56
CA ARG A 12 10.05 -7.67 -12.36
C ARG A 12 8.92 -7.21 -11.45
N TYR A 13 9.25 -6.55 -10.33
CA TYR A 13 8.25 -5.94 -9.45
C TYR A 13 7.35 -4.97 -10.21
N ARG A 14 7.92 -4.01 -10.94
CA ARG A 14 7.13 -3.02 -11.70
C ARG A 14 6.25 -3.67 -12.77
N ARG A 15 6.77 -4.70 -13.45
CA ARG A 15 6.03 -5.44 -14.48
C ARG A 15 4.86 -6.24 -13.90
N ALA A 16 4.91 -6.65 -12.63
CA ALA A 16 3.80 -7.28 -11.94
C ALA A 16 2.86 -6.28 -11.25
N PHE A 17 3.41 -5.19 -10.71
CA PHE A 17 2.68 -4.14 -10.01
C PHE A 17 1.72 -3.39 -10.95
N ILE A 18 2.18 -3.01 -12.16
CA ILE A 18 1.36 -2.26 -13.12
C ILE A 18 0.08 -3.03 -13.48
N PRO A 19 0.12 -4.31 -13.92
CA PRO A 19 -1.08 -5.09 -14.17
C PRO A 19 -2.01 -5.21 -12.96
N VAL A 20 -1.46 -5.43 -11.75
CA VAL A 20 -2.28 -5.53 -10.52
C VAL A 20 -3.02 -4.22 -10.24
N MET A 21 -2.37 -3.07 -10.44
CA MET A 21 -3.01 -1.76 -10.27
C MET A 21 -4.02 -1.45 -11.37
N VAL A 22 -3.79 -1.90 -12.60
CA VAL A 22 -4.78 -1.79 -13.68
C VAL A 22 -6.01 -2.64 -13.35
N ILE A 23 -5.81 -3.88 -12.89
CA ILE A 23 -6.90 -4.76 -12.43
C ILE A 23 -7.65 -4.10 -11.28
N TYR A 24 -6.94 -3.54 -10.29
CA TYR A 24 -7.54 -2.79 -9.20
C TYR A 24 -8.47 -1.68 -9.70
N ALA A 25 -7.97 -0.81 -10.60
CA ALA A 25 -8.77 0.27 -11.15
C ALA A 25 -10.02 -0.28 -11.87
N VAL A 26 -9.86 -1.26 -12.75
CA VAL A 26 -10.97 -1.88 -13.49
C VAL A 26 -12.01 -2.48 -12.56
N VAL A 27 -11.58 -3.18 -11.51
CA VAL A 27 -12.48 -3.80 -10.53
C VAL A 27 -13.22 -2.73 -9.71
N VAL A 28 -12.54 -1.67 -9.27
CA VAL A 28 -13.20 -0.58 -8.51
C VAL A 28 -14.23 0.12 -9.38
N PHE A 29 -13.85 0.58 -10.57
CA PHE A 29 -14.80 1.26 -11.47
C PHE A 29 -15.92 0.33 -11.94
N GLY A 30 -15.57 -0.89 -12.33
CA GLY A 30 -16.53 -1.90 -12.81
C GLY A 30 -17.50 -2.34 -11.72
N GLY A 31 -17.03 -2.59 -10.50
CA GLY A 31 -17.86 -2.96 -9.37
C GLY A 31 -18.79 -1.82 -8.93
N SER A 32 -18.30 -0.57 -8.89
CA SER A 32 -19.14 0.60 -8.61
C SER A 32 -20.19 0.82 -9.69
N TYR A 33 -19.84 0.63 -10.97
CA TYR A 33 -20.78 0.73 -12.09
C TYR A 33 -21.84 -0.37 -12.03
N LEU A 34 -21.45 -1.60 -11.73
CA LEU A 34 -22.35 -2.74 -11.62
C LEU A 34 -23.36 -2.56 -10.48
N LEU A 35 -22.89 -2.17 -9.28
CA LEU A 35 -23.76 -1.97 -8.13
C LEU A 35 -24.75 -0.82 -8.34
N LYS A 36 -24.39 0.19 -9.15
CA LYS A 36 -25.29 1.31 -9.49
C LYS A 36 -26.46 0.90 -10.39
N GLN A 37 -26.40 -0.24 -11.08
CA GLN A 37 -27.52 -0.73 -11.90
C GLN A 37 -28.66 -1.34 -11.09
N PHE A 38 -28.44 -1.62 -9.80
CA PHE A 38 -29.44 -2.17 -8.91
C PHE A 38 -29.94 -1.08 -7.95
N GLU A 39 -31.26 -0.90 -7.83
CA GLU A 39 -31.85 0.03 -6.85
C GLU A 39 -31.57 -0.44 -5.41
N THR A 40 -31.65 -1.76 -5.18
CA THR A 40 -31.28 -2.41 -3.91
C THR A 40 -30.42 -3.64 -4.21
N PRO A 41 -29.08 -3.51 -4.30
CA PRO A 41 -28.22 -4.65 -4.57
C PRO A 41 -28.29 -5.65 -3.40
N PRO A 42 -28.43 -6.96 -3.68
CA PRO A 42 -28.47 -7.96 -2.63
C PRO A 42 -27.13 -8.01 -1.88
N ILE A 43 -27.18 -8.19 -0.57
CA ILE A 43 -26.02 -8.07 0.34
C ILE A 43 -24.85 -8.98 -0.08
N TRP A 44 -25.14 -10.21 -0.51
CA TRP A 44 -24.12 -11.16 -0.93
C TRP A 44 -23.33 -10.67 -2.16
N LEU A 45 -23.99 -9.99 -3.10
CA LEU A 45 -23.34 -9.43 -4.29
C LEU A 45 -22.42 -8.27 -3.90
N SER A 46 -22.91 -7.35 -3.07
CA SER A 46 -22.12 -6.22 -2.56
C SER A 46 -20.89 -6.69 -1.78
N ALA A 47 -21.04 -7.74 -0.96
CA ALA A 47 -19.93 -8.33 -0.21
C ALA A 47 -18.87 -8.93 -1.15
N ILE A 48 -19.28 -9.70 -2.17
CA ILE A 48 -18.36 -10.28 -3.17
C ILE A 48 -17.62 -9.17 -3.91
N VAL A 49 -18.34 -8.15 -4.39
CA VAL A 49 -17.73 -7.02 -5.10
C VAL A 49 -16.71 -6.31 -4.23
N ALA A 50 -17.02 -6.04 -2.95
CA ALA A 50 -16.11 -5.40 -2.02
C ALA A 50 -14.83 -6.23 -1.78
N LEU A 51 -14.96 -7.55 -1.63
CA LEU A 51 -13.82 -8.46 -1.48
C LEU A 51 -12.93 -8.47 -2.72
N ILE A 52 -13.54 -8.50 -3.92
CA ILE A 52 -12.79 -8.46 -5.18
C ILE A 52 -12.08 -7.10 -5.32
N MET A 53 -12.70 -5.99 -4.93
CA MET A 53 -12.06 -4.67 -4.91
C MET A 53 -10.85 -4.60 -3.97
N ALA A 54 -10.91 -5.30 -2.83
CA ALA A 54 -9.82 -5.34 -1.86
C ALA A 54 -8.67 -6.28 -2.27
N ALA A 55 -8.94 -7.35 -3.01
CA ALA A 55 -7.94 -8.38 -3.35
C ALA A 55 -6.65 -7.85 -4.04
N PRO A 56 -6.72 -6.90 -5.00
CA PRO A 56 -5.52 -6.34 -5.62
C PRO A 56 -4.57 -5.65 -4.64
N ILE A 57 -5.09 -5.04 -3.57
CA ILE A 57 -4.26 -4.41 -2.52
C ILE A 57 -3.45 -5.48 -1.80
N GLY A 58 -4.05 -6.64 -1.50
CA GLY A 58 -3.32 -7.80 -0.99
C GLY A 58 -2.22 -8.27 -1.95
N GLY A 59 -2.49 -8.25 -3.25
CA GLY A 59 -1.50 -8.52 -4.30
C GLY A 59 -0.33 -7.52 -4.28
N VAL A 60 -0.59 -6.23 -4.07
CA VAL A 60 0.45 -5.20 -3.93
C VAL A 60 1.32 -5.46 -2.70
N LEU A 61 0.72 -5.76 -1.56
CA LEU A 61 1.48 -6.07 -0.33
C LEU A 61 2.34 -7.32 -0.51
N TRP A 62 1.83 -8.36 -1.17
CA TRP A 62 2.60 -9.55 -1.51
C TRP A 62 3.77 -9.23 -2.46
N LEU A 63 3.56 -8.39 -3.47
CA LEU A 63 4.62 -7.96 -4.37
C LEU A 63 5.71 -7.17 -3.65
N MET A 64 5.34 -6.30 -2.70
CA MET A 64 6.29 -5.58 -1.85
C MET A 64 7.12 -6.55 -1.01
N TRP A 65 6.47 -7.52 -0.35
CA TRP A 65 7.16 -8.52 0.44
C TRP A 65 8.09 -9.41 -0.41
N ARG A 66 7.63 -9.78 -1.61
CA ARG A 66 8.44 -10.53 -2.57
C ARG A 66 9.68 -9.74 -3.01
N LEU A 67 9.54 -8.44 -3.30
CA LEU A 67 10.67 -7.58 -3.68
C LEU A 67 11.75 -7.57 -2.61
N THR A 68 11.36 -7.44 -1.34
CA THR A 68 12.26 -7.51 -0.19
C THR A 68 13.09 -8.81 -0.16
N ARG A 69 12.53 -9.94 -0.58
CA ARG A 69 13.23 -11.25 -0.58
C ARG A 69 14.16 -11.46 -1.77
N GLU A 70 13.89 -10.79 -2.89
CA GLU A 70 14.68 -10.88 -4.12
C GLU A 70 15.81 -9.84 -4.17
N THR A 71 15.87 -8.95 -3.18
CA THR A 71 16.79 -7.82 -3.12
C THR A 71 17.95 -8.09 -2.16
N ASP A 72 19.10 -7.46 -2.44
CA ASP A 72 20.29 -7.48 -1.60
C ASP A 72 20.04 -6.98 -0.16
N GLU A 73 20.86 -7.44 0.79
CA GLU A 73 20.71 -7.25 2.24
C GLU A 73 20.54 -5.77 2.62
N TYR A 74 21.37 -4.89 2.05
CA TYR A 74 21.30 -3.46 2.36
C TYR A 74 19.97 -2.84 1.95
N THR A 75 19.55 -3.07 0.70
CA THR A 75 18.29 -2.47 0.19
C THR A 75 17.08 -3.16 0.83
N ARG A 76 17.19 -4.43 1.17
CA ARG A 76 16.18 -5.18 1.93
C ARG A 76 15.93 -4.55 3.30
N GLN A 77 16.98 -4.30 4.07
CA GLN A 77 16.86 -3.65 5.37
C GLN A 77 16.24 -2.26 5.22
N GLN A 78 16.70 -1.49 4.23
CA GLN A 78 16.16 -0.16 3.94
C GLN A 78 14.65 -0.19 3.65
N GLN A 79 14.18 -1.12 2.82
CA GLN A 79 12.76 -1.28 2.51
C GLN A 79 11.95 -1.73 3.73
N MET A 80 12.44 -2.70 4.51
CA MET A 80 11.77 -3.18 5.71
C MET A 80 11.66 -2.10 6.79
N SER A 81 12.73 -1.34 7.02
CA SER A 81 12.72 -0.20 7.95
C SER A 81 11.75 0.88 7.48
N ALA A 82 11.65 1.14 6.17
CA ALA A 82 10.67 2.08 5.62
C ALA A 82 9.22 1.60 5.82
N MET A 83 8.96 0.30 5.61
CA MET A 83 7.64 -0.30 5.85
C MET A 83 7.26 -0.23 7.32
N ALA A 84 8.21 -0.52 8.23
CA ALA A 84 7.99 -0.42 9.67
C ALA A 84 7.66 1.01 10.09
N ALA A 85 8.45 1.99 9.66
CA ALA A 85 8.21 3.40 9.96
C ALA A 85 6.88 3.92 9.37
N GLY A 86 6.56 3.58 8.11
CA GLY A 86 5.26 3.91 7.51
C GLY A 86 4.10 3.25 8.27
N GLY A 87 4.27 1.99 8.69
CA GLY A 87 3.32 1.27 9.53
C GLY A 87 3.09 1.94 10.89
N LEU A 88 4.15 2.38 11.57
CA LEU A 88 4.06 3.11 12.84
C LEU A 88 3.32 4.44 12.68
N ILE A 89 3.65 5.22 11.65
CA ILE A 89 2.95 6.49 11.34
C ILE A 89 1.47 6.23 11.08
N THR A 90 1.16 5.21 10.29
CA THR A 90 -0.23 4.86 9.95
C THR A 90 -0.99 4.40 11.19
N ALA A 91 -0.40 3.55 12.03
CA ALA A 91 -1.01 3.07 13.26
C ALA A 91 -1.29 4.24 14.21
N PHE A 92 -0.34 5.17 14.38
CA PHE A 92 -0.53 6.36 15.19
C PHE A 92 -1.67 7.23 14.68
N ILE A 93 -1.72 7.51 13.37
CA ILE A 93 -2.79 8.32 12.75
C ILE A 93 -4.16 7.64 12.94
N SER A 94 -4.23 6.32 12.70
CA SER A 94 -5.48 5.56 12.86
C SER A 94 -5.98 5.57 14.31
N VAL A 95 -5.08 5.40 15.29
CA VAL A 95 -5.43 5.45 16.71
C VAL A 95 -5.85 6.85 17.13
N MET A 96 -5.10 7.87 16.72
CA MET A 96 -5.42 9.27 16.98
C MET A 96 -6.80 9.64 16.41
N TRP A 97 -7.08 9.24 15.16
CA TRP A 97 -8.37 9.48 14.53
C TRP A 97 -9.50 8.70 15.20
N GLY A 98 -9.27 7.44 15.57
CA GLY A 98 -10.24 6.62 16.29
C GLY A 98 -10.62 7.21 17.66
N PHE A 99 -9.68 7.83 18.38
CA PHE A 99 -10.01 8.55 19.61
C PHE A 99 -10.84 9.82 19.34
N LEU A 100 -10.53 10.56 18.28
CA LEU A 100 -11.34 11.72 17.89
C LEU A 100 -12.78 11.33 17.53
N GLU A 101 -12.97 10.19 16.86
CA GLU A 101 -14.29 9.61 16.60
C GLU A 101 -15.00 9.20 17.91
N LEU A 102 -14.28 8.55 18.83
CA LEU A 102 -14.84 8.11 20.12
C LEU A 102 -15.41 9.28 20.94
N TYR A 103 -14.77 10.44 20.88
CA TYR A 103 -15.23 11.66 21.55
C TYR A 103 -16.17 12.53 20.71
N ASN A 104 -16.63 12.04 19.55
CA ASN A 104 -17.49 12.76 18.60
C ASN A 104 -16.92 14.12 18.15
N VAL A 105 -15.59 14.26 18.12
CA VAL A 105 -14.91 15.49 17.66
C VAL A 105 -14.86 15.56 16.13
N VAL A 106 -14.76 14.40 15.48
CA VAL A 106 -14.68 14.27 14.00
C VAL A 106 -15.67 13.22 13.51
N PRO A 107 -16.14 13.33 12.25
CA PRO A 107 -16.98 12.29 11.64
C PRO A 107 -16.21 11.00 11.42
N SER A 108 -16.94 9.89 11.27
CA SER A 108 -16.36 8.59 10.96
C SER A 108 -15.61 8.61 9.64
N MET A 109 -14.36 8.16 9.68
CA MET A 109 -13.51 8.00 8.51
C MET A 109 -13.80 6.66 7.84
N TRP A 110 -13.73 6.64 6.52
CA TRP A 110 -13.73 5.39 5.79
C TRP A 110 -12.43 4.61 6.04
N THR A 111 -12.54 3.43 6.64
CA THR A 111 -11.41 2.56 7.00
C THR A 111 -10.50 2.22 5.81
N PHE A 112 -11.02 2.27 4.58
CA PHE A 112 -10.20 2.05 3.39
C PHE A 112 -9.06 3.08 3.23
N LEU A 113 -9.17 4.27 3.83
CA LEU A 113 -8.16 5.33 3.78
C LEU A 113 -6.87 5.00 4.55
N VAL A 114 -6.92 4.03 5.46
CA VAL A 114 -5.74 3.53 6.19
C VAL A 114 -4.70 2.97 5.21
N GLY A 115 -5.14 2.30 4.13
CA GLY A 115 -4.25 1.77 3.09
C GLY A 115 -3.45 2.87 2.36
N PRO A 116 -4.11 3.87 1.75
CA PRO A 116 -3.44 5.04 1.18
C PRO A 116 -2.50 5.76 2.15
N ILE A 117 -2.90 5.96 3.42
CA ILE A 117 -2.04 6.56 4.44
C ILE A 117 -0.76 5.74 4.65
N PHE A 118 -0.87 4.41 4.66
CA PHE A 118 0.29 3.52 4.70
C PHE A 118 1.20 3.69 3.50
N PHE A 119 0.67 3.64 2.27
CA PHE A 119 1.49 3.77 1.08
C PHE A 119 2.17 5.14 0.97
N LEU A 120 1.47 6.22 1.37
CA LEU A 120 2.02 7.57 1.40
C LEU A 120 3.12 7.70 2.45
N SER A 121 2.88 7.27 3.68
CA SER A 121 3.87 7.33 4.76
C SER A 121 5.10 6.48 4.44
N TYR A 122 4.91 5.24 3.97
CA TYR A 122 6.00 4.39 3.47
C TYR A 122 6.82 5.08 2.38
N GLY A 123 6.15 5.63 1.36
CA GLY A 123 6.81 6.28 0.23
C GLY A 123 7.61 7.53 0.66
N LEU A 124 7.05 8.33 1.56
CA LEU A 124 7.72 9.50 2.14
C LEU A 124 8.95 9.10 2.93
N VAL A 125 8.84 8.13 3.84
CA VAL A 125 9.96 7.66 4.65
C VAL A 125 11.07 7.09 3.74
N TYR A 126 10.71 6.22 2.80
CA TYR A 126 11.69 5.63 1.87
C TYR A 126 12.43 6.69 1.05
N ARG A 127 11.71 7.68 0.51
CA ARG A 127 12.29 8.75 -0.32
C ARG A 127 13.13 9.75 0.47
N PHE A 128 12.68 10.17 1.65
CA PHE A 128 13.30 11.29 2.36
C PHE A 128 14.26 10.88 3.45
N VAL A 129 14.03 9.76 4.14
CA VAL A 129 14.89 9.31 5.24
C VAL A 129 15.95 8.38 4.67
N MET A 130 15.50 7.31 4.02
CA MET A 130 16.41 6.24 3.63
C MET A 130 17.26 6.57 2.40
N LYS A 131 16.70 7.19 1.37
CA LYS A 131 17.47 7.52 0.17
C LYS A 131 18.55 8.58 0.44
N ARG A 132 18.32 9.51 1.37
CA ARG A 132 19.28 10.58 1.71
C ARG A 132 20.51 10.06 2.44
N SER A 133 20.40 9.03 3.27
CA SER A 133 21.56 8.42 3.95
C SER A 133 22.57 7.76 2.99
N CYS A 134 22.20 7.60 1.72
CA CYS A 134 23.04 7.00 0.68
C CYS A 134 23.73 8.05 -0.22
N GLU A 135 23.40 9.33 -0.07
CA GLU A 135 24.25 10.39 -0.62
C GLU A 135 25.41 10.56 0.37
N PRO A 136 26.64 10.13 0.05
CA PRO A 136 27.77 10.52 0.87
C PRO A 136 27.76 12.04 0.90
N GLY A 137 27.86 12.60 2.10
CA GLY A 137 28.03 14.02 2.26
C GLY A 137 29.07 14.48 1.24
N PHE A 138 28.71 15.46 0.42
CA PHE A 138 29.70 16.32 -0.18
C PHE A 138 30.59 16.78 0.99
N GLU A 139 31.73 16.13 1.15
CA GLU A 139 32.86 16.68 1.91
C GLU A 139 33.07 18.08 1.31
N LYS A 140 32.75 19.08 2.13
CA LYS A 140 33.18 20.45 1.93
C LYS A 140 34.58 20.59 2.46
#